data_AF-A0A535QK12-F1
#
_entry.id   AF-A0A535QK12-F1
#
_cell.length_a   1.000
_cell.length_b   1.000
_cell.length_c   1.000
_cell.angle_alpha   90.00
_cell.angle_beta   90.00
_cell.angle_gamma   90.00
#
_symmetry.space_group_name_H-M   'P 1'
#
loop_
_entity.id
_entity.type
_entity.pdbx_description
1 polymer ?
#
loop_
_entity_poly.entity_id
_entity_poly.type
_entity_poly.pdbx_seq_one_letter_code
_entity_poly.pdbx_strand_id
1 'polypeptide(L)'
;MRIEQIKEIADAVLYEGYLLYPYRQSALKNRTRWTFGVVYPREYSEANGGIEPWTMHTECLVEGVKGQADDISLDITVRFLHLLARTVVQPEPVKDEHVEANAGEWSLASRFADEPLQEGIEREVSVLDLSLSELITHPRIVEINFPGERMVDDKHAISTGQIVREQQPIVGAILLGAEPVGENLFKLSVHIENRTPETGGVTSRRDAVLFQSFVSTHTILQVKQGSFISLMDPPEALQPLVKGCQNLRTWPVLVGNQGERNALVSSPIILYDYPQIAPESPGALFDGTEIDEILSLRIMTLTDEEKDQMRQDERTREILERTEALTPEQFMKLHGAIRELRPISEGEKE
;
A
#
# COMPACT_ATOMS: atom_id res chain seq x y z
N MET A 1 19.66 6.50 4.18
CA MET A 1 18.37 7.03 4.66
C MET A 1 17.84 6.31 5.91
N ARG A 2 17.03 6.96 6.77
CA ARG A 2 16.31 6.28 7.88
C ARG A 2 15.01 5.63 7.35
N ILE A 3 14.57 4.52 7.94
CA ILE A 3 13.41 3.74 7.48
C ILE A 3 12.12 4.58 7.42
N GLU A 4 11.99 5.58 8.28
CA GLU A 4 10.80 6.44 8.35
C GLU A 4 10.59 7.24 7.05
N GLN A 5 11.65 7.76 6.44
CA GLN A 5 11.56 8.49 5.17
C GLN A 5 11.22 7.56 4.00
N ILE A 6 11.67 6.31 4.06
CA ILE A 6 11.28 5.28 3.08
C ILE A 6 9.79 4.97 3.24
N LYS A 7 9.32 4.90 4.49
CA LYS A 7 7.90 4.68 4.79
C LYS A 7 7.04 5.83 4.29
N GLU A 8 7.47 7.08 4.34
CA GLU A 8 6.72 8.20 3.76
C GLU A 8 6.47 8.01 2.25
N ILE A 9 7.49 7.61 1.48
CA ILE A 9 7.35 7.28 0.05
C ILE A 9 6.43 6.08 -0.14
N ALA A 10 6.61 5.04 0.68
CA ALA A 10 5.81 3.83 0.64
C ALA A 10 4.35 4.08 1.05
N ASP A 11 4.08 5.05 1.91
CA ASP A 11 2.75 5.47 2.31
C ASP A 11 2.06 6.17 1.13
N ALA A 12 2.75 7.08 0.43
CA ALA A 12 2.20 7.69 -0.78
C ALA A 12 1.72 6.61 -1.78
N VAL A 13 2.51 5.55 -1.97
CA VAL A 13 2.14 4.37 -2.77
C VAL A 13 0.98 3.57 -2.17
N LEU A 14 1.00 3.32 -0.86
CA LEU A 14 -0.01 2.52 -0.15
C LEU A 14 -1.41 3.11 -0.31
N TYR A 15 -1.49 4.44 -0.34
CA TYR A 15 -2.74 5.18 -0.42
C TYR A 15 -3.14 5.62 -1.82
N GLU A 16 -2.22 5.52 -2.79
CA GLU A 16 -2.54 5.83 -4.19
C GLU A 16 -3.65 4.90 -4.70
N GLY A 17 -4.80 5.50 -5.07
CA GLY A 17 -6.00 4.75 -5.47
C GLY A 17 -6.87 4.22 -4.32
N TYR A 18 -6.44 4.35 -3.06
CA TYR A 18 -7.24 3.98 -1.88
C TYR A 18 -8.18 5.10 -1.42
N LEU A 19 -7.73 6.35 -1.45
CA LEU A 19 -8.52 7.55 -1.18
C LEU A 19 -8.43 8.49 -2.38
N LEU A 20 -9.42 8.45 -3.27
CA LEU A 20 -9.45 9.32 -4.44
C LEU A 20 -10.39 10.51 -4.20
N TYR A 21 -9.96 11.72 -4.57
CA TYR A 21 -10.86 12.87 -4.57
C TYR A 21 -12.06 12.63 -5.51
N PRO A 22 -13.29 13.01 -5.12
CA PRO A 22 -13.67 13.63 -3.84
C PRO A 22 -13.74 12.61 -2.72
N TYR A 23 -13.04 12.87 -1.61
CA TYR A 23 -12.79 11.99 -0.44
C TYR A 23 -14.04 11.60 0.36
N ARG A 24 -15.13 11.29 -0.34
CA ARG A 24 -16.42 10.87 0.19
C ARG A 24 -16.84 9.56 -0.46
N GLN A 25 -17.47 8.70 0.33
CA GLN A 25 -17.96 7.39 -0.08
C GLN A 25 -18.98 7.47 -1.23
N SER A 26 -19.80 8.52 -1.23
CA SER A 26 -20.82 8.77 -2.26
C SER A 26 -20.21 9.10 -3.63
N ALA A 27 -18.92 9.42 -3.71
CA ALA A 27 -18.25 9.66 -4.97
C ALA A 27 -18.18 8.37 -5.79
N LEU A 28 -18.59 8.43 -7.06
CA LEU A 28 -18.60 7.28 -7.96
C LEU A 28 -17.23 6.56 -8.05
N LYS A 29 -16.13 7.31 -7.91
CA LYS A 29 -14.75 6.81 -7.90
C LYS A 29 -14.37 6.04 -6.62
N ASN A 30 -15.04 6.34 -5.50
CA ASN A 30 -14.84 5.66 -4.21
C ASN A 30 -15.85 4.53 -3.95
N ARG A 31 -16.96 4.50 -4.71
CA ARG A 31 -17.90 3.36 -4.77
C ARG A 31 -17.28 2.13 -5.44
N THR A 32 -16.51 2.35 -6.50
CA THR A 32 -15.73 1.31 -7.19
C THR A 32 -14.27 1.67 -7.12
N ARG A 33 -13.60 1.29 -6.02
CA ARG A 33 -12.20 1.63 -5.78
C ARG A 33 -11.29 0.96 -6.82
N TRP A 34 -10.41 1.75 -7.43
CA TRP A 34 -9.36 1.26 -8.31
C TRP A 34 -8.09 1.03 -7.49
N THR A 35 -8.08 -0.07 -6.75
CA THR A 35 -6.95 -0.43 -5.88
C THR A 35 -5.86 -1.11 -6.71
N PHE A 36 -4.65 -0.54 -6.68
CA PHE A 36 -3.47 -1.18 -7.25
C PHE A 36 -2.91 -2.23 -6.29
N GLY A 37 -2.08 -3.16 -6.80
CA GLY A 37 -1.35 -4.11 -5.97
C GLY A 37 -2.20 -5.06 -5.14
N VAL A 38 -3.40 -5.40 -5.60
CA VAL A 38 -4.26 -6.35 -4.89
C VAL A 38 -3.77 -7.78 -5.12
N VAL A 39 -3.52 -8.50 -4.03
CA VAL A 39 -3.23 -9.94 -4.02
C VAL A 39 -4.46 -10.66 -3.48
N TYR A 40 -5.24 -11.23 -4.38
CA TYR A 40 -6.52 -11.88 -4.08
C TYR A 40 -6.32 -13.29 -3.51
N PRO A 41 -7.29 -13.83 -2.75
CA PRO A 41 -7.28 -15.22 -2.37
C PRO A 41 -7.18 -16.15 -3.59
N ARG A 42 -6.37 -17.21 -3.46
CA ARG A 42 -6.12 -18.16 -4.55
C ARG A 42 -7.40 -18.76 -5.15
N GLU A 43 -8.31 -19.21 -4.31
CA GLU A 43 -9.58 -19.82 -4.75
C GLU A 43 -10.42 -18.84 -5.58
N TYR A 44 -10.53 -17.58 -5.16
CA TYR A 44 -11.19 -16.53 -5.93
C TYR A 44 -10.50 -16.28 -7.28
N SER A 45 -9.15 -16.20 -7.28
CA SER A 45 -8.37 -15.97 -8.50
C SER A 45 -8.61 -17.08 -9.53
N GLU A 46 -8.47 -18.34 -9.11
CA GLU A 46 -8.64 -19.52 -9.97
C GLU A 46 -10.09 -19.65 -10.48
N ALA A 47 -11.10 -19.39 -9.62
CA ALA A 47 -12.51 -19.41 -10.02
C ALA A 47 -12.88 -18.35 -11.07
N ASN A 48 -12.16 -17.22 -11.10
CA ASN A 48 -12.35 -16.12 -12.04
C ASN A 48 -11.35 -16.14 -13.21
N GLY A 49 -10.80 -17.32 -13.54
CA GLY A 49 -9.94 -17.52 -14.70
C GLY A 49 -8.52 -16.98 -14.55
N GLY A 50 -8.07 -16.70 -13.33
CA GLY A 50 -6.71 -16.24 -13.02
C GLY A 50 -6.41 -14.80 -13.43
N ILE A 51 -7.43 -14.01 -13.78
CA ILE A 51 -7.27 -12.61 -14.21
C ILE A 51 -6.82 -11.74 -13.04
N GLU A 52 -7.49 -11.88 -11.90
CA GLU A 52 -7.15 -11.20 -10.66
C GLU A 52 -6.08 -12.03 -9.92
N PRO A 53 -4.85 -11.54 -9.74
CA PRO A 53 -3.73 -12.35 -9.30
C PRO A 53 -3.81 -12.68 -7.80
N TRP A 54 -3.39 -13.90 -7.43
CA TRP A 54 -3.24 -14.31 -6.03
C TRP A 54 -1.79 -14.29 -5.53
N THR A 55 -0.87 -13.85 -6.40
CA THR A 55 0.55 -13.73 -6.11
C THR A 55 1.13 -12.39 -6.57
N MET A 56 2.15 -11.90 -5.88
CA MET A 56 3.02 -10.81 -6.32
C MET A 56 4.47 -11.27 -6.27
N HIS A 57 5.28 -10.91 -7.26
CA HIS A 57 6.67 -11.38 -7.36
C HIS A 57 7.61 -10.23 -7.69
N THR A 58 8.66 -10.08 -6.88
CA THR A 58 9.72 -9.08 -7.03
C THR A 58 11.06 -9.79 -7.19
N GLU A 59 11.83 -9.39 -8.19
CA GLU A 59 13.25 -9.71 -8.34
C GLU A 59 14.09 -8.45 -8.48
N CYS A 60 15.19 -8.39 -7.72
CA CYS A 60 16.16 -7.31 -7.79
C CYS A 60 17.59 -7.84 -7.61
N LEU A 61 18.58 -7.03 -7.98
CA LEU A 61 20.00 -7.39 -7.87
C LEU A 61 20.66 -6.66 -6.71
N VAL A 62 21.51 -7.38 -5.98
CA VAL A 62 22.34 -6.87 -4.89
C VAL A 62 23.81 -7.10 -5.25
N GLU A 63 24.58 -6.03 -5.25
CA GLU A 63 26.02 -6.00 -5.38
C GLU A 63 26.66 -5.93 -3.99
N GLY A 64 27.49 -6.91 -3.67
CA GLY A 64 28.26 -7.00 -2.44
C GLY A 64 29.66 -6.37 -2.56
N VAL A 65 30.27 -6.08 -1.42
CA VAL A 65 31.69 -5.70 -1.39
C VAL A 65 32.56 -6.94 -1.60
N LYS A 66 33.58 -6.82 -2.46
CA LYS A 66 34.47 -7.94 -2.80
C LYS A 66 35.10 -8.56 -1.56
N GLY A 67 34.87 -9.85 -1.35
CA GLY A 67 35.39 -10.60 -0.21
C GLY A 67 34.65 -10.39 1.11
N GLN A 68 33.48 -9.73 1.09
CA GLN A 68 32.61 -9.49 2.25
C GLN A 68 31.16 -9.91 1.94
N ALA A 69 30.96 -10.86 1.03
CA ALA A 69 29.64 -11.32 0.65
C ALA A 69 28.85 -11.93 1.83
N ASP A 70 29.56 -12.53 2.78
CA ASP A 70 28.95 -13.16 3.96
C ASP A 70 28.47 -12.14 5.01
N ASP A 71 28.90 -10.88 4.91
CA ASP A 71 28.54 -9.82 5.85
C ASP A 71 27.29 -9.02 5.41
N ILE A 72 26.72 -9.35 4.25
CA ILE A 72 25.55 -8.67 3.71
C ILE A 72 24.31 -9.13 4.47
N SER A 73 23.58 -8.16 5.04
CA SER A 73 22.28 -8.41 5.66
C SER A 73 21.18 -7.58 5.01
N LEU A 74 19.97 -8.13 5.04
CA LEU A 74 18.77 -7.58 4.40
C LEU A 74 17.70 -7.32 5.47
N ASP A 75 17.06 -6.16 5.36
CA ASP A 75 15.80 -5.87 6.05
C ASP A 75 14.70 -5.87 4.97
N ILE A 76 13.73 -6.79 5.08
CA ILE A 76 12.64 -6.95 4.11
C ILE A 76 11.32 -6.74 4.84
N THR A 77 10.52 -5.81 4.36
CA THR A 77 9.24 -5.45 4.96
C THR A 77 8.16 -5.44 3.90
N VAL A 78 7.14 -6.29 4.05
CA VAL A 78 5.95 -6.30 3.19
C VAL A 78 4.84 -5.53 3.89
N ARG A 79 4.22 -4.58 3.18
CA ARG A 79 3.11 -3.78 3.67
C ARG A 79 1.93 -3.85 2.73
N PHE A 80 0.74 -3.76 3.31
CA PHE A 80 -0.53 -3.77 2.60
C PHE A 80 -1.65 -3.21 3.49
N LEU A 81 -2.77 -2.85 2.86
CA LEU A 81 -4.02 -2.53 3.53
C LEU A 81 -4.86 -3.80 3.71
N HIS A 82 -5.34 -4.00 4.93
CA HIS A 82 -6.30 -5.01 5.30
C HIS A 82 -7.64 -4.31 5.55
N LEU A 83 -8.60 -4.51 4.65
CA LEU A 83 -9.89 -3.83 4.73
C LEU A 83 -10.76 -4.39 5.86
N LEU A 84 -11.58 -3.51 6.43
CA LEU A 84 -12.62 -3.86 7.39
C LEU A 84 -13.92 -3.15 7.05
N ALA A 85 -15.03 -3.75 7.43
CA ALA A 85 -16.36 -3.18 7.27
C ALA A 85 -16.72 -2.40 8.53
N ARG A 86 -17.09 -1.13 8.36
CA ARG A 86 -17.67 -0.29 9.41
C ARG A 86 -19.17 -0.13 9.18
N THR A 87 -19.95 -0.47 10.19
CA THR A 87 -21.41 -0.34 10.19
C THR A 87 -21.84 0.49 11.38
N VAL A 88 -22.78 1.43 11.15
CA VAL A 88 -23.45 2.17 12.23
C VAL A 88 -24.74 1.43 12.55
N VAL A 89 -24.79 0.82 13.73
CA VAL A 89 -25.98 0.11 14.22
C VAL A 89 -26.78 1.10 15.06
N GLN A 90 -28.00 1.41 14.64
CA GLN A 90 -28.92 2.16 15.49
C GLN A 90 -29.28 1.30 16.70
N PRO A 91 -29.42 1.86 17.91
CA PRO A 91 -29.89 1.10 19.05
C PRO A 91 -31.31 0.63 18.75
N GLU A 92 -31.49 -0.65 18.42
CA GLU A 92 -32.82 -1.23 18.38
C GLU A 92 -33.45 -1.10 19.78
N PRO A 93 -34.75 -0.77 19.89
CA PRO A 93 -35.44 -0.87 21.16
C PRO A 93 -35.34 -2.34 21.61
N VAL A 94 -34.67 -2.56 22.74
CA VAL A 94 -34.39 -3.86 23.34
C VAL A 94 -35.60 -4.78 23.18
N LYS A 95 -35.51 -5.75 22.27
CA LYS A 95 -36.33 -6.95 22.33
C LYS A 95 -35.54 -7.97 23.11
N ASP A 96 -36.09 -8.33 24.27
CA ASP A 96 -35.63 -9.44 25.08
C ASP A 96 -35.45 -10.70 24.21
N GLU A 97 -34.26 -11.29 24.35
CA GLU A 97 -33.92 -12.73 24.37
C GLU A 97 -32.72 -13.09 23.48
N HIS A 98 -31.65 -13.51 24.18
CA HIS A 98 -30.53 -14.37 23.78
C HIS A 98 -30.10 -14.36 22.30
N VAL A 99 -28.99 -13.66 22.02
CA VAL A 99 -28.13 -14.00 20.89
C VAL A 99 -26.75 -14.37 21.42
N GLU A 100 -26.49 -15.67 21.49
CA GLU A 100 -25.18 -16.24 21.77
C GLU A 100 -24.19 -15.85 20.66
N ALA A 101 -23.00 -15.43 21.09
CA ALA A 101 -21.88 -15.11 20.22
C ALA A 101 -21.33 -16.38 19.57
N ASN A 102 -21.74 -16.66 18.32
CA ASN A 102 -21.06 -17.59 17.44
C ASN A 102 -20.52 -16.81 16.23
N ALA A 103 -19.24 -16.43 16.31
CA ALA A 103 -18.48 -15.78 15.25
C ALA A 103 -18.06 -16.76 14.12
N GLY A 104 -18.94 -17.70 13.76
CA GLY A 104 -18.63 -18.83 12.87
C GLY A 104 -19.36 -18.85 11.53
N GLU A 105 -20.53 -18.23 11.40
CA GLU A 105 -21.30 -18.28 10.15
C GLU A 105 -21.97 -16.93 9.90
N TRP A 106 -21.25 -16.04 9.22
CA TRP A 106 -21.77 -14.73 8.87
C TRP A 106 -21.44 -14.43 7.42
N SER A 107 -22.35 -14.81 6.53
CA SER A 107 -22.17 -14.66 5.08
C SER A 107 -22.06 -13.19 4.69
N LEU A 108 -20.85 -12.79 4.25
CA LEU A 108 -20.51 -11.44 3.77
C LEU A 108 -21.56 -10.91 2.78
N ALA A 109 -22.06 -11.77 1.88
CA ALA A 109 -22.98 -11.41 0.80
C ALA A 109 -24.32 -10.84 1.30
N SER A 110 -24.79 -11.25 2.47
CA SER A 110 -26.09 -10.82 3.03
C SER A 110 -26.05 -9.42 3.67
N ARG A 111 -24.85 -8.92 4.01
CA ARG A 111 -24.63 -7.71 4.81
C ARG A 111 -24.37 -6.45 3.98
N PHE A 112 -23.99 -6.61 2.72
CA PHE A 112 -23.80 -5.48 1.79
C PHE A 112 -25.11 -4.82 1.33
N ALA A 113 -26.26 -5.18 1.92
CA ALA A 113 -27.54 -4.56 1.62
C ALA A 113 -27.63 -3.09 2.11
N ASP A 114 -26.89 -2.72 3.18
CA ASP A 114 -26.94 -1.38 3.81
C ASP A 114 -25.68 -0.51 3.55
N GLU A 115 -24.94 -0.76 2.46
CA GLU A 115 -23.69 -0.04 2.06
C GLU A 115 -22.68 0.23 3.23
N PRO A 116 -22.09 -0.81 3.86
CA PRO A 116 -21.09 -0.64 4.92
C PRO A 116 -19.88 0.17 4.43
N LEU A 117 -19.35 1.03 5.29
CA LEU A 117 -18.17 1.84 5.00
C LEU A 117 -16.91 0.96 5.02
N GLN A 118 -16.08 1.04 3.99
CA GLN A 118 -14.80 0.33 3.93
C GLN A 118 -13.68 1.17 4.54
N GLU A 119 -13.11 0.71 5.65
CA GLU A 119 -11.89 1.26 6.24
C GLU A 119 -10.71 0.30 5.98
N GLY A 120 -9.48 0.78 6.03
CA GLY A 120 -8.29 0.02 5.63
C GLY A 120 -7.23 0.14 6.70
N ILE A 121 -6.91 -0.96 7.38
CA ILE A 121 -5.87 -1.00 8.41
C ILE A 121 -4.54 -1.33 7.74
N GLU A 122 -3.49 -0.59 8.06
CA GLU A 122 -2.14 -0.93 7.61
C GLU A 122 -1.64 -2.18 8.32
N ARG A 123 -1.13 -3.13 7.54
CA ARG A 123 -0.45 -4.32 8.06
C ARG A 123 0.98 -4.33 7.54
N GLU A 124 1.87 -4.80 8.40
CA GLU A 124 3.30 -4.88 8.14
C GLU A 124 3.82 -6.24 8.64
N VAL A 125 4.60 -6.91 7.80
CA VAL A 125 5.32 -8.14 8.15
C VAL A 125 6.78 -7.95 7.74
N SER A 126 7.68 -8.02 8.73
CA SER A 126 9.08 -7.66 8.56
C SER A 126 10.02 -8.79 8.97
N VAL A 127 11.08 -8.98 8.19
CA VAL A 127 12.22 -9.82 8.51
C VAL A 127 13.43 -8.91 8.53
N LEU A 128 14.07 -8.79 9.68
CA LEU A 128 15.21 -7.89 9.89
C LEU A 128 16.50 -8.70 10.03
N ASP A 129 17.61 -8.08 9.63
CA ASP A 129 18.97 -8.62 9.72
C ASP A 129 19.11 -10.02 9.11
N LEU A 130 18.41 -10.27 7.99
CA LEU A 130 18.47 -11.53 7.26
C LEU A 130 19.81 -11.65 6.52
N SER A 131 20.63 -12.62 6.91
CA SER A 131 21.89 -12.90 6.21
C SER A 131 21.63 -13.36 4.78
N LEU A 132 22.31 -12.72 3.82
CA LEU A 132 22.21 -13.08 2.40
C LEU A 132 22.78 -14.48 2.13
N SER A 133 23.89 -14.85 2.77
CA SER A 133 24.53 -16.17 2.59
C SER A 133 23.65 -17.30 3.16
N GLU A 134 22.96 -17.06 4.27
CA GLU A 134 21.93 -17.97 4.77
C GLU A 134 20.76 -18.08 3.79
N LEU A 135 20.29 -16.97 3.23
CA LEU A 135 19.14 -16.97 2.32
C LEU A 135 19.41 -17.73 1.01
N ILE A 136 20.66 -17.72 0.53
CA ILE A 136 21.09 -18.50 -0.65
C ILE A 136 20.99 -20.00 -0.39
N THR A 137 21.37 -20.43 0.82
CA THR A 137 21.42 -21.86 1.18
C THR A 137 20.07 -22.37 1.69
N HIS A 138 19.31 -21.51 2.35
CA HIS A 138 18.05 -21.82 3.00
C HIS A 138 17.01 -20.72 2.70
N PRO A 139 16.26 -20.86 1.59
CA PRO A 139 15.11 -20.00 1.33
C PRO A 139 14.19 -19.94 2.54
N ARG A 140 13.66 -18.74 2.84
CA ARG A 140 12.83 -18.49 4.01
C ARG A 140 11.37 -18.36 3.60
N ILE A 141 10.48 -18.96 4.38
CA ILE A 141 9.04 -18.76 4.27
C ILE A 141 8.58 -18.07 5.55
N VAL A 142 7.88 -16.94 5.41
CA VAL A 142 7.33 -16.16 6.51
C VAL A 142 5.82 -16.11 6.37
N GLU A 143 5.12 -16.56 7.39
CA GLU A 143 3.67 -16.61 7.39
C GLU A 143 3.08 -15.22 7.68
N ILE A 144 2.07 -14.85 6.88
CA ILE A 144 1.17 -13.74 7.14
C ILE A 144 -0.07 -14.34 7.78
N ASN A 145 -0.38 -13.94 9.02
CA ASN A 145 -1.59 -14.40 9.69
C ASN A 145 -2.16 -13.27 10.55
N PHE A 146 -3.29 -12.71 10.11
CA PHE A 146 -4.06 -11.76 10.89
C PHE A 146 -5.45 -12.35 11.12
N PRO A 147 -5.85 -12.59 12.39
CA PRO A 147 -7.15 -13.14 12.70
C PRO A 147 -8.26 -12.15 12.36
N GLY A 148 -9.46 -12.67 12.12
CA GLY A 148 -10.65 -11.83 12.02
C GLY A 148 -10.98 -11.22 13.39
N GLU A 149 -11.48 -10.00 13.39
CA GLU A 149 -11.77 -9.25 14.61
C GLU A 149 -13.07 -8.48 14.46
N ARG A 150 -13.84 -8.41 15.56
CA ARG A 150 -15.02 -7.57 15.68
C ARG A 150 -14.82 -6.60 16.83
N MET A 151 -14.72 -5.31 16.49
CA MET A 151 -14.56 -4.22 17.44
C MET A 151 -15.86 -3.42 17.54
N VAL A 152 -16.17 -2.97 18.74
CA VAL A 152 -17.35 -2.16 19.02
C VAL A 152 -16.87 -0.89 19.72
N ASP A 153 -17.14 0.26 19.11
CA ASP A 153 -16.74 1.56 19.65
C ASP A 153 -17.88 2.17 20.46
N ASP A 154 -17.75 2.06 21.78
CA ASP A 154 -18.73 2.58 22.73
C ASP A 154 -18.61 4.10 22.96
N LYS A 155 -17.58 4.77 22.43
CA LYS A 155 -17.36 6.21 22.68
C LYS A 155 -18.36 7.12 21.97
N HIS A 156 -19.05 6.62 20.94
CA HIS A 156 -20.13 7.32 20.24
C HIS A 156 -21.53 7.00 20.80
N ALA A 157 -21.62 6.29 21.93
CA ALA A 157 -22.88 5.89 22.58
C ALA A 157 -23.74 7.05 23.15
N ILE A 158 -23.44 8.30 22.79
CA ILE A 158 -24.26 9.46 23.19
C ILE A 158 -24.99 9.97 21.94
N SER A 159 -26.23 9.50 21.79
CA SER A 159 -27.30 9.95 20.87
C SER A 159 -27.28 9.57 19.37
N THR A 160 -26.22 8.98 18.79
CA THR A 160 -26.13 8.77 17.32
C THR A 160 -25.94 7.32 16.82
N GLY A 161 -25.79 6.32 17.69
CA GLY A 161 -25.67 4.90 17.31
C GLY A 161 -24.36 4.24 17.74
N GLN A 162 -24.29 2.91 17.65
CA GLN A 162 -23.09 2.13 17.97
C GLN A 162 -22.29 1.84 16.69
N ILE A 163 -20.98 2.12 16.69
CA ILE A 163 -20.11 1.81 15.56
C ILE A 163 -19.53 0.41 15.77
N VAL A 164 -19.79 -0.48 14.80
CA VAL A 164 -19.23 -1.84 14.77
C VAL A 164 -18.25 -1.91 13.60
N ARG A 165 -17.04 -2.43 13.87
CA ARG A 165 -16.00 -2.70 12.87
C ARG A 165 -15.74 -4.20 12.81
N GLU A 166 -15.83 -4.77 11.62
CA GLU A 166 -15.65 -6.20 11.38
C GLU A 166 -14.55 -6.41 10.33
N GLN A 167 -13.52 -7.15 10.71
CA GLN A 167 -12.38 -7.48 9.87
C GLN A 167 -12.33 -9.00 9.67
N GLN A 168 -12.10 -9.44 8.43
CA GLN A 168 -12.00 -10.86 8.10
C GLN A 168 -10.60 -11.40 8.42
N PRO A 169 -10.45 -12.71 8.66
CA PRO A 169 -9.12 -13.28 8.74
C PRO A 169 -8.45 -13.24 7.37
N ILE A 170 -7.14 -13.00 7.38
CA ILE A 170 -6.30 -13.13 6.18
C ILE A 170 -5.07 -13.98 6.49
N VAL A 171 -4.74 -14.84 5.53
CA VAL A 171 -3.61 -15.77 5.62
C VAL A 171 -2.81 -15.70 4.33
N GLY A 172 -1.49 -15.70 4.43
CA GLY A 172 -0.60 -15.70 3.28
C GLY A 172 0.81 -16.10 3.64
N ALA A 173 1.70 -16.04 2.66
CA ALA A 173 3.11 -16.33 2.87
C ALA A 173 3.99 -15.41 2.04
N ILE A 174 5.17 -15.11 2.59
CA ILE A 174 6.26 -14.42 1.91
C ILE A 174 7.39 -15.43 1.76
N LEU A 175 7.69 -15.80 0.51
CA LEU A 175 8.80 -16.67 0.17
C LEU A 175 9.97 -15.80 -0.27
N LEU A 176 11.07 -15.91 0.47
CA LEU A 176 12.29 -15.16 0.26
C LEU A 176 13.37 -16.14 -0.23
N GLY A 177 14.06 -15.76 -1.29
CA GLY A 177 15.17 -16.55 -1.83
C GLY A 177 16.21 -15.65 -2.46
N ALA A 178 17.46 -16.10 -2.48
CA ALA A 178 18.55 -15.43 -3.17
C ALA A 178 19.38 -16.43 -3.96
N GLU A 179 19.96 -16.00 -5.08
CA GLU A 179 20.89 -16.81 -5.86
C GLU A 179 22.10 -15.99 -6.31
N PRO A 180 23.32 -16.54 -6.32
CA PRO A 180 24.49 -15.88 -6.88
C PRO A 180 24.40 -15.87 -8.42
N VAL A 181 24.62 -14.70 -9.02
CA VAL A 181 24.59 -14.49 -10.48
C VAL A 181 25.90 -13.92 -11.04
N GLY A 182 26.89 -13.69 -10.18
CA GLY A 182 28.23 -13.23 -10.56
C GLY A 182 29.18 -13.14 -9.36
N GLU A 183 30.40 -12.64 -9.58
CA GLU A 183 31.36 -12.38 -8.49
C GLU A 183 30.87 -11.20 -7.63
N ASN A 184 30.31 -11.50 -6.46
CA ASN A 184 29.67 -10.55 -5.52
C ASN A 184 28.35 -9.96 -6.03
N LEU A 185 27.67 -10.64 -6.96
CA LEU A 185 26.36 -10.22 -7.45
C LEU A 185 25.32 -11.30 -7.17
N PHE A 186 24.20 -10.88 -6.62
CA PHE A 186 23.14 -11.77 -6.15
C PHE A 186 21.79 -11.29 -6.68
N LYS A 187 20.93 -12.23 -7.06
CA LYS A 187 19.53 -11.96 -7.37
C LYS A 187 18.70 -12.31 -6.17
N LEU A 188 17.97 -11.34 -5.63
CA LEU A 188 17.02 -11.51 -4.55
C LEU A 188 15.62 -11.67 -5.14
N SER A 189 14.84 -12.56 -4.55
CA SER A 189 13.44 -12.82 -4.91
C SER A 189 12.55 -12.71 -3.67
N VAL A 190 11.43 -12.01 -3.84
CA VAL A 190 10.36 -11.88 -2.84
C VAL A 190 9.05 -12.26 -3.51
N HIS A 191 8.47 -13.36 -3.08
CA HIS A 191 7.19 -13.86 -3.59
C HIS A 191 6.14 -13.79 -2.49
N ILE A 192 5.03 -13.12 -2.75
CA ILE A 192 3.92 -12.93 -1.80
C ILE A 192 2.71 -13.68 -2.32
N GLU A 193 2.12 -14.53 -1.48
CA GLU A 193 0.95 -15.34 -1.81
C GLU A 193 -0.18 -15.05 -0.82
N ASN A 194 -1.40 -14.87 -1.33
CA ASN A 194 -2.60 -14.87 -0.49
C ASN A 194 -3.21 -16.28 -0.45
N ARG A 195 -3.14 -16.90 0.73
CA ARG A 195 -3.56 -18.28 1.02
C ARG A 195 -4.83 -18.32 1.87
N THR A 196 -5.57 -17.20 1.95
CA THR A 196 -6.79 -17.11 2.75
C THR A 196 -7.79 -18.17 2.29
N PRO A 197 -8.26 -19.07 3.18
CA PRO A 197 -9.16 -20.15 2.83
C PRO A 197 -10.62 -19.69 2.73
N GLU A 198 -11.48 -20.57 2.20
CA GLU A 198 -12.96 -20.47 2.29
C GLU A 198 -13.55 -19.17 1.70
N THR A 199 -13.09 -18.79 0.52
CA THR A 199 -13.58 -17.60 -0.20
C THR A 199 -14.74 -17.91 -1.15
N GLY A 200 -15.12 -19.19 -1.28
CA GLY A 200 -16.18 -19.69 -2.15
C GLY A 200 -17.48 -18.89 -2.12
N GLY A 201 -17.88 -18.38 -0.95
CA GLY A 201 -19.11 -17.59 -0.77
C GLY A 201 -19.10 -16.18 -1.36
N VAL A 202 -17.92 -15.65 -1.72
CA VAL A 202 -17.73 -14.29 -2.27
C VAL A 202 -17.07 -14.27 -3.64
N THR A 203 -16.87 -15.45 -4.26
CA THR A 203 -16.23 -15.59 -5.59
C THR A 203 -16.90 -14.81 -6.71
N SER A 204 -18.21 -14.53 -6.59
CA SER A 204 -18.97 -13.72 -7.55
C SER A 204 -19.06 -12.23 -7.21
N ARG A 205 -18.42 -11.78 -6.13
CA ARG A 205 -18.52 -10.42 -5.58
C ARG A 205 -17.14 -9.83 -5.31
N ARG A 206 -16.63 -9.07 -6.28
CA ARG A 206 -15.32 -8.41 -6.20
C ARG A 206 -15.20 -7.47 -4.98
N ASP A 207 -16.27 -6.77 -4.63
CA ASP A 207 -16.32 -5.89 -3.47
C ASP A 207 -16.19 -6.63 -2.13
N ALA A 208 -16.71 -7.86 -2.07
CA ALA A 208 -16.67 -8.71 -0.89
C ALA A 208 -15.32 -9.41 -0.71
N VAL A 209 -14.68 -9.86 -1.79
CA VAL A 209 -13.38 -10.53 -1.68
C VAL A 209 -12.26 -9.60 -1.21
N LEU A 210 -12.38 -8.27 -1.43
CA LEU A 210 -11.35 -7.32 -1.02
C LEU A 210 -11.07 -7.29 0.50
N PHE A 211 -12.04 -7.71 1.33
CA PHE A 211 -11.83 -7.87 2.78
C PHE A 211 -10.94 -9.06 3.14
N GLN A 212 -10.75 -10.00 2.21
CA GLN A 212 -9.86 -11.15 2.33
C GLN A 212 -8.59 -10.99 1.46
N SER A 213 -8.40 -9.83 0.81
CA SER A 213 -7.27 -9.55 -0.07
C SER A 213 -6.20 -8.70 0.62
N PHE A 214 -4.95 -8.80 0.16
CA PHE A 214 -3.91 -7.83 0.50
C PHE A 214 -4.01 -6.67 -0.49
N VAL A 215 -4.44 -5.50 -0.03
CA VAL A 215 -4.69 -4.33 -0.90
C VAL A 215 -3.48 -3.41 -0.89
N SER A 216 -3.12 -2.80 -2.02
CA SER A 216 -1.95 -1.91 -2.13
C SER A 216 -0.64 -2.57 -1.65
N THR A 217 -0.48 -3.86 -1.95
CA THR A 217 0.68 -4.64 -1.51
C THR A 217 1.95 -4.11 -2.14
N HIS A 218 2.96 -3.88 -1.32
CA HIS A 218 4.29 -3.45 -1.75
C HIS A 218 5.37 -3.98 -0.81
N THR A 219 6.61 -3.98 -1.28
CA THR A 219 7.76 -4.48 -0.52
C THR A 219 8.80 -3.37 -0.36
N ILE A 220 9.26 -3.14 0.86
CA ILE A 220 10.42 -2.31 1.18
C ILE A 220 11.60 -3.25 1.44
N LEU A 221 12.72 -2.99 0.77
CA LEU A 221 13.96 -3.73 0.95
C LEU A 221 15.08 -2.77 1.32
N GLN A 222 15.87 -3.13 2.33
CA GLN A 222 17.11 -2.44 2.67
C GLN A 222 18.25 -3.45 2.72
N VAL A 223 19.45 -2.99 2.37
CA VAL A 223 20.66 -3.78 2.41
C VAL A 223 21.73 -3.08 3.25
N LYS A 224 22.39 -3.86 4.11
CA LYS A 224 23.58 -3.44 4.86
C LYS A 224 24.79 -4.12 4.23
N GLN A 225 25.88 -3.37 4.09
CA GLN A 225 27.14 -3.85 3.47
C GLN A 225 27.00 -4.32 2.01
N GLY A 226 26.01 -3.78 1.29
CA GLY A 226 25.79 -4.02 -0.14
C GLY A 226 25.10 -2.83 -0.80
N SER A 227 24.79 -2.97 -2.08
CA SER A 227 24.06 -1.97 -2.86
C SER A 227 23.11 -2.65 -3.83
N PHE A 228 21.88 -2.16 -3.92
CA PHE A 228 20.96 -2.52 -4.99
C PHE A 228 21.43 -1.95 -6.33
N ILE A 229 21.13 -2.66 -7.41
CA ILE A 229 21.30 -2.17 -8.77
C ILE A 229 19.96 -1.63 -9.27
N SER A 230 19.97 -0.45 -9.88
CA SER A 230 18.79 0.11 -10.55
C SER A 230 18.35 -0.83 -11.68
N LEU A 231 17.06 -1.16 -11.73
CA LEU A 231 16.49 -1.91 -12.84
C LEU A 231 16.10 -1.01 -14.03
N MET A 232 16.00 0.30 -13.80
CA MET A 232 15.65 1.29 -14.83
C MET A 232 16.88 1.83 -15.56
N ASP A 233 17.94 2.13 -14.82
CA ASP A 233 19.21 2.61 -15.36
C ASP A 233 20.39 1.74 -14.87
N PRO A 234 20.44 0.46 -15.29
CA PRO A 234 21.51 -0.45 -14.90
C PRO A 234 22.83 -0.13 -15.63
N PRO A 235 23.99 -0.36 -14.98
CA PRO A 235 25.29 -0.37 -15.66
C PRO A 235 25.29 -1.32 -16.87
N GLU A 236 25.99 -0.94 -17.96
CA GLU A 236 25.97 -1.67 -19.23
C GLU A 236 26.29 -3.16 -19.09
N ALA A 237 27.28 -3.50 -18.25
CA ALA A 237 27.67 -4.88 -17.97
C ALA A 237 26.58 -5.73 -17.32
N LEU A 238 25.63 -5.11 -16.61
CA LEU A 238 24.58 -5.79 -15.84
C LEU A 238 23.22 -5.80 -16.56
N GLN A 239 23.08 -5.13 -17.71
CA GLN A 239 21.84 -5.09 -18.48
C GLN A 239 21.26 -6.47 -18.80
N PRO A 240 22.05 -7.51 -19.18
CA PRO A 240 21.49 -8.84 -19.45
C PRO A 240 20.86 -9.47 -18.21
N LEU A 241 21.47 -9.27 -17.03
CA LEU A 241 20.96 -9.81 -15.76
C LEU A 241 19.69 -9.10 -15.30
N VAL A 242 19.66 -7.77 -15.44
CA VAL A 242 18.46 -6.97 -15.14
C VAL A 242 17.29 -7.33 -16.06
N LYS A 243 17.54 -7.53 -17.36
CA LYS A 243 16.51 -8.02 -18.31
C LYS A 243 15.99 -9.42 -17.96
N GLY A 244 16.78 -10.21 -17.24
CA GLY A 244 16.37 -11.53 -16.75
C GLY A 244 15.53 -11.49 -15.48
N CYS A 245 15.47 -10.35 -14.78
CA CYS A 245 14.67 -10.19 -13.57
C CYS A 245 13.18 -10.17 -13.93
N GLN A 246 12.40 -11.00 -13.24
CA GLN A 246 10.96 -11.08 -13.42
C GLN A 246 10.26 -10.35 -12.29
N ASN A 247 9.55 -9.28 -12.63
CA ASN A 247 8.73 -8.53 -11.70
C ASN A 247 7.27 -8.62 -12.15
N LEU A 248 6.41 -9.21 -11.33
CA LEU A 248 5.01 -9.47 -11.65
C LEU A 248 4.14 -8.54 -10.82
N ARG A 249 3.47 -7.59 -11.50
CA ARG A 249 2.55 -6.60 -10.91
C ARG A 249 3.22 -5.65 -9.92
N THR A 250 4.51 -5.45 -10.08
CA THR A 250 5.31 -4.59 -9.21
C THR A 250 6.52 -4.03 -9.98
N TRP A 251 7.01 -2.89 -9.55
CA TRP A 251 8.13 -2.16 -10.14
C TRP A 251 9.11 -1.79 -9.02
N PRO A 252 10.27 -2.48 -8.94
CA PRO A 252 11.32 -2.17 -8.00
C PRO A 252 12.05 -0.88 -8.40
N VAL A 253 12.09 0.09 -7.48
CA VAL A 253 12.78 1.38 -7.69
C VAL A 253 13.66 1.71 -6.49
N LEU A 254 14.81 2.32 -6.73
CA LEU A 254 15.70 2.82 -5.68
C LEU A 254 15.00 3.96 -4.92
N VAL A 255 15.19 3.99 -3.61
CA VAL A 255 14.68 5.06 -2.75
C VAL A 255 15.81 5.60 -1.89
N GLY A 256 15.82 6.90 -1.65
CA GLY A 256 16.95 7.56 -1.02
C GLY A 256 17.22 8.94 -1.60
N ASN A 257 18.33 9.53 -1.15
CA ASN A 257 18.95 10.62 -1.90
C ASN A 257 19.58 10.06 -3.18
N GLN A 258 19.68 10.89 -4.22
CA GLN A 258 20.29 10.49 -5.47
C GLN A 258 21.71 9.92 -5.25
N GLY A 259 21.94 8.69 -5.69
CA GLY A 259 23.19 7.96 -5.50
C GLY A 259 23.22 7.01 -4.29
N GLU A 260 22.26 7.10 -3.36
CA GLU A 260 22.10 6.10 -2.30
C GLU A 260 21.48 4.81 -2.87
N ARG A 261 22.19 3.68 -2.76
CA ARG A 261 21.73 2.39 -3.32
C ARG A 261 21.42 1.36 -2.25
N ASN A 262 21.18 1.75 -1.02
CA ASN A 262 20.99 0.82 0.10
C ASN A 262 19.52 0.50 0.40
N ALA A 263 18.57 1.09 -0.33
CA ALA A 263 17.15 0.85 -0.17
C ALA A 263 16.42 0.81 -1.51
N LEU A 264 15.37 -0.01 -1.55
CA LEU A 264 14.53 -0.24 -2.72
C LEU A 264 13.08 -0.37 -2.26
N VAL A 265 12.14 0.17 -3.04
CA VAL A 265 10.70 -0.07 -2.87
C VAL A 265 10.17 -0.75 -4.12
N SER A 266 9.56 -1.91 -3.97
CA SER A 266 8.83 -2.62 -5.02
C SER A 266 7.36 -2.25 -4.95
N SER A 267 6.97 -1.34 -5.83
CA SER A 267 5.67 -0.68 -5.80
C SER A 267 4.71 -1.28 -6.85
N PRO A 268 3.41 -1.39 -6.59
CA PRO A 268 2.42 -1.83 -7.58
C PRO A 268 2.03 -0.73 -8.59
N ILE A 269 2.67 0.44 -8.52
CA ILE A 269 2.58 1.52 -9.49
C ILE A 269 3.97 1.80 -10.07
N ILE A 270 4.01 2.36 -11.27
CA ILE A 270 5.27 2.66 -11.95
C ILE A 270 5.84 3.95 -11.38
N LEU A 271 7.00 3.87 -10.76
CA LEU A 271 7.78 5.00 -10.25
C LEU A 271 9.11 5.09 -10.99
N TYR A 272 9.76 6.25 -10.90
CA TYR A 272 11.17 6.40 -11.26
C TYR A 272 12.05 6.23 -10.01
N ASP A 273 13.35 6.01 -10.23
CA ASP A 273 14.31 5.91 -9.13
C ASP A 273 14.39 7.25 -8.39
N TYR A 274 14.56 7.14 -7.08
CA TYR A 274 14.59 8.28 -6.15
C TYR A 274 13.31 9.13 -6.22
N PRO A 275 12.12 8.52 -6.11
CA PRO A 275 10.87 9.28 -6.13
C PRO A 275 10.88 10.30 -4.98
N GLN A 276 10.44 11.52 -5.28
CA GLN A 276 10.40 12.62 -4.31
C GLN A 276 8.94 12.95 -4.02
N ILE A 277 8.60 13.06 -2.75
CA ILE A 277 7.34 13.68 -2.32
C ILE A 277 7.52 15.20 -2.45
N ALA A 278 6.54 15.90 -3.02
CA ALA A 278 6.62 17.35 -3.17
C ALA A 278 6.73 18.03 -1.78
N PRO A 279 7.75 18.89 -1.55
CA PRO A 279 7.97 19.52 -0.25
C PRO A 279 6.93 20.59 0.11
N GLU A 280 6.09 20.98 -0.85
CA GLU A 280 5.03 21.97 -0.67
C GLU A 280 3.74 21.36 -0.07
N SER A 281 3.65 20.03 0.02
CA SER A 281 2.52 19.34 0.66
C SER A 281 2.59 19.46 2.18
N PRO A 282 1.66 20.14 2.87
CA PRO A 282 1.69 20.34 4.32
C PRO A 282 1.31 19.07 5.11
N GLY A 283 1.66 17.90 4.59
CA GLY A 283 1.34 16.56 5.05
C GLY A 283 0.82 15.69 3.90
N ALA A 284 0.80 14.37 4.08
CA ALA A 284 0.30 13.43 3.07
C ALA A 284 -1.18 13.73 2.75
N LEU A 285 -1.43 14.33 1.58
CA LEU A 285 -2.76 14.43 0.99
C LEU A 285 -3.10 13.20 0.13
N PHE A 286 -2.27 12.14 0.22
CA PHE A 286 -2.41 10.86 -0.48
C PHE A 286 -2.55 10.97 -2.01
N ASP A 287 -2.04 12.07 -2.58
CA ASP A 287 -1.76 12.27 -3.99
C ASP A 287 -0.38 12.96 -4.08
N GLY A 288 0.65 12.21 -4.43
CA GLY A 288 2.05 12.66 -4.39
C GLY A 288 2.47 13.55 -5.57
N THR A 289 1.54 14.00 -6.42
CA THR A 289 1.86 14.81 -7.60
C THR A 289 1.00 16.07 -7.68
N GLU A 290 1.62 17.24 -7.59
CA GLU A 290 1.20 18.60 -8.04
C GLU A 290 -0.26 19.11 -7.88
N ILE A 291 -1.20 18.42 -7.23
CA ILE A 291 -2.64 18.79 -7.17
C ILE A 291 -3.08 19.22 -5.75
N ASP A 292 -2.19 19.72 -4.90
CA ASP A 292 -2.56 20.07 -3.51
C ASP A 292 -3.48 21.30 -3.38
N GLU A 293 -3.29 22.33 -4.21
CA GLU A 293 -4.11 23.55 -4.12
C GLU A 293 -5.53 23.32 -4.61
N ILE A 294 -5.69 22.72 -5.79
CA ILE A 294 -7.00 22.47 -6.40
C ILE A 294 -7.83 21.51 -5.55
N LEU A 295 -7.19 20.51 -4.94
CA LEU A 295 -7.86 19.59 -4.02
C LEU A 295 -8.25 20.31 -2.72
N SER A 296 -7.36 21.11 -2.15
CA SER A 296 -7.65 21.90 -0.94
C SER A 296 -8.81 22.89 -1.16
N LEU A 297 -8.82 23.63 -2.27
CA LEU A 297 -9.93 24.53 -2.64
C LEU A 297 -11.24 23.79 -2.79
N ARG A 298 -11.20 22.63 -3.45
CA ARG A 298 -12.40 21.82 -3.65
C ARG A 298 -12.97 21.28 -2.34
N ILE A 299 -12.11 20.85 -1.41
CA ILE A 299 -12.50 20.43 -0.05
C ILE A 299 -13.17 21.59 0.70
N MET A 300 -12.61 22.80 0.60
CA MET A 300 -13.21 23.99 1.23
C MET A 300 -14.58 24.34 0.65
N THR A 301 -14.84 24.00 -0.62
CA THR A 301 -16.13 24.22 -1.29
C THR A 301 -17.15 23.09 -1.13
N LEU A 302 -16.82 22.02 -0.40
CA LEU A 302 -17.77 20.95 -0.09
C LEU A 302 -18.92 21.46 0.78
N THR A 303 -20.11 20.88 0.61
CA THR A 303 -21.25 21.17 1.47
C THR A 303 -21.02 20.64 2.89
N ASP A 304 -21.77 21.16 3.87
CA ASP A 304 -21.68 20.68 5.27
C ASP A 304 -21.98 19.17 5.37
N GLU A 305 -22.93 18.66 4.58
CA GLU A 305 -23.25 17.24 4.49
C GLU A 305 -22.09 16.40 3.91
N GLU A 306 -21.40 16.93 2.89
CA GLU A 306 -20.23 16.29 2.30
C GLU A 306 -19.02 16.30 3.26
N LYS A 307 -18.86 17.36 4.04
CA LYS A 307 -17.85 17.45 5.11
C LYS A 307 -18.14 16.49 6.26
N ASP A 308 -19.40 16.34 6.64
CA ASP A 308 -19.80 15.36 7.66
C ASP A 308 -19.56 13.94 7.20
N GLN A 309 -19.74 13.62 5.91
CA GLN A 309 -19.33 12.32 5.34
C GLN A 309 -17.80 12.11 5.45
N MET A 310 -16.99 13.15 5.19
CA MET A 310 -15.53 13.06 5.37
C MET A 310 -15.12 12.87 6.83
N ARG A 311 -15.88 13.39 7.80
CA ARG A 311 -15.57 13.21 9.24
C ARG A 311 -15.80 11.78 9.74
N GLN A 312 -16.46 10.92 8.97
CA GLN A 312 -16.79 9.55 9.40
C GLN A 312 -15.63 8.56 9.27
N ASP A 313 -14.68 8.83 8.39
CA ASP A 313 -13.41 8.08 8.27
C ASP A 313 -12.30 8.92 8.89
N GLU A 314 -11.51 8.29 9.76
CA GLU A 314 -10.49 8.98 10.55
C GLU A 314 -9.46 9.71 9.68
N ARG A 315 -9.09 9.13 8.53
CA ARG A 315 -8.07 9.69 7.65
C ARG A 315 -8.62 10.86 6.84
N THR A 316 -9.85 10.74 6.33
CA THR A 316 -10.49 11.88 5.63
C THR A 316 -10.87 13.00 6.59
N ARG A 317 -11.14 12.67 7.86
CA ARG A 317 -11.31 13.65 8.94
C ARG A 317 -10.03 14.42 9.19
N GLU A 318 -8.89 13.73 9.33
CA GLU A 318 -7.58 14.38 9.47
C GLU A 318 -7.27 15.29 8.27
N ILE A 319 -7.58 14.86 7.04
CA ILE A 319 -7.42 15.70 5.83
C ILE A 319 -8.31 16.94 5.91
N LEU A 320 -9.59 16.79 6.23
CA LEU A 320 -10.54 17.91 6.36
C LEU A 320 -10.09 18.90 7.43
N GLU A 321 -9.76 18.41 8.63
CA GLU A 321 -9.31 19.24 9.75
C GLU A 321 -8.02 19.98 9.40
N ARG A 322 -7.09 19.33 8.69
CA ARG A 322 -5.83 19.95 8.24
C ARG A 322 -6.09 21.03 7.18
N THR A 323 -6.99 20.78 6.22
CA THR A 323 -7.39 21.78 5.20
C THR A 323 -8.14 22.96 5.82
N GLU A 324 -9.03 22.73 6.78
CA GLU A 324 -9.75 23.79 7.50
C GLU A 324 -8.83 24.63 8.41
N ALA A 325 -7.72 24.05 8.86
CA ALA A 325 -6.70 24.71 9.67
C ALA A 325 -5.62 25.46 8.87
N LEU A 326 -5.60 25.39 7.54
CA LEU A 326 -4.59 26.06 6.71
C LEU A 326 -4.68 27.58 6.86
N THR A 327 -3.56 28.23 7.19
CA THR A 327 -3.49 29.69 7.18
C THR A 327 -3.40 30.23 5.75
N PRO A 328 -3.79 31.48 5.49
CA PRO A 328 -3.64 32.11 4.17
C PRO A 328 -2.20 32.08 3.63
N GLU A 329 -1.21 32.16 4.51
CA GLU A 329 0.22 32.11 4.15
C GLU A 329 0.67 30.69 3.76
N GLN A 330 0.14 29.66 4.43
CA GLN A 330 0.38 28.26 4.06
C GLN A 330 -0.33 27.92 2.75
N PHE A 331 -1.55 28.44 2.58
CA PHE A 331 -2.30 28.32 1.33
C PHE A 331 -1.55 28.96 0.15
N MET A 332 -0.95 30.13 0.35
CA MET A 332 -0.14 30.79 -0.69
C MET A 332 1.11 29.99 -1.11
N LYS A 333 1.66 29.16 -0.21
CA LYS A 333 2.78 28.26 -0.53
C LYS A 333 2.36 27.04 -1.35
N LEU A 334 1.07 26.71 -1.41
CA LEU A 334 0.53 25.62 -2.22
C LEU A 334 0.34 26.01 -3.71
N HIS A 335 0.40 27.30 -4.04
CA HIS A 335 0.16 27.81 -5.40
C HIS A 335 1.16 27.35 -6.47
N GLY A 336 2.24 26.68 -6.07
CA GLY A 336 3.31 26.30 -6.99
C GLY A 336 4.06 27.53 -7.52
N ALA A 337 5.34 27.64 -7.16
CA ALA A 337 6.22 28.52 -7.93
C ALA A 337 6.29 28.00 -9.37
N ILE A 338 5.72 28.75 -10.32
CA ILE A 338 5.89 28.53 -11.76
C ILE A 338 7.39 28.33 -12.03
N ARG A 339 7.82 27.08 -12.30
CA ARG A 339 9.19 26.85 -12.76
C ARG A 339 9.29 27.43 -14.16
N GLU A 340 10.07 28.51 -14.26
CA GLU A 340 10.46 29.12 -15.54
C GLU A 340 10.87 28.04 -16.54
N LEU A 341 10.16 28.00 -17.67
CA LEU A 341 10.58 27.24 -18.85
C LEU A 341 11.98 27.74 -19.22
N ARG A 342 13.02 26.92 -18.98
CA ARG A 342 14.36 27.22 -19.49
C ARG A 342 14.25 27.35 -21.02
N PRO A 343 14.65 28.49 -21.61
CA PRO A 343 14.72 28.58 -23.05
C PRO A 343 15.73 27.55 -23.56
N ILE A 344 15.35 26.81 -24.59
CA ILE A 344 16.27 25.98 -25.36
C ILE A 344 17.32 26.93 -25.92
N SER A 345 18.56 26.80 -25.46
CA SER A 345 19.69 27.44 -26.13
C SER A 345 19.76 26.86 -27.53
N GLU A 346 19.45 27.68 -28.53
CA GLU A 346 19.69 27.37 -29.94
C GLU A 346 21.16 26.99 -30.09
N GLY A 347 21.41 25.71 -30.34
CA GLY A 347 22.72 25.21 -30.72
C GLY A 347 23.16 25.89 -32.01
N GLU A 348 24.40 26.35 -31.98
CA GLU A 348 25.12 26.98 -33.08
C GLU A 348 25.04 26.12 -34.35
N LYS A 349 24.73 26.80 -35.45
CA LYS A 349 24.83 26.26 -36.81
C LYS A 349 26.30 26.00 -37.13
N GLU A 350 26.60 24.79 -37.58
CA GLU A 350 27.48 24.59 -38.75
C GLU A 350 26.62 24.19 -39.94
#